data_AF-A0A162BMC7-F1
#
_entry.id   AF-A0A162BMC7-F1
#
_cell.length_a   1.000
_cell.length_b   1.000
_cell.length_c   1.000
_cell.angle_alpha   90.00
_cell.angle_beta   90.00
_cell.angle_gamma   90.00
#
_symmetry.space_group_name_H-M   'P 1'
#
loop_
_entity.id
_entity.type
_entity.pdbx_description
1 polymer ?
#
loop_
_entity_poly.entity_id
_entity_poly.type
_entity_poly.pdbx_seq_one_letter_code
_entity_poly.pdbx_strand_id
1 'polypeptide(L)'
;MQHSDRIWGKYLIISMTIVLVLVLTLLFFEYPFKSSDIEHTQKTANVLGRDEVNSEGEGMATSKPILPVETQSSVISKHAVALKKVTSSERLESTLAQLRVNIAQSNEPLQHAIMGPSNSHIVFRSHLLMLLEEDPSLVTDLIDAFIDEPDSLLGRELSAVLSESGHPLAQVAALDLAFDLSMEEAQRAAGLLLVAKMKEVTGETRDRVLAHIDSEGDLGSDMQQFAIMALKPAPSSEEDYQRVHSTLSKVVQAEDHNVRRHGVYQMAQWATSNQDLQPVRELALRDPDVNTRARAVMSLGDSAFKSDENRSVLWQVADDVNEPPPIRLYALKSLAKFTLNDNEMNKLRVMQRGLKDTERAHQNMYN
;
A
#
# COMPACT_ATOMS: atom_id res chain seq x y z
N MET A 1 59.02 1.93 40.03
CA MET A 1 58.08 2.81 39.29
C MET A 1 58.64 3.15 37.90
N GLN A 2 59.09 2.14 37.12
CA GLN A 2 59.76 2.34 35.81
C GLN A 2 59.31 1.34 34.73
N HIS A 3 58.25 0.56 34.98
CA HIS A 3 57.79 -0.48 34.05
C HIS A 3 56.49 -0.15 33.29
N SER A 4 55.86 0.99 33.59
CA SER A 4 54.56 1.40 33.00
C SER A 4 54.68 2.04 31.62
N ASP A 5 55.77 2.77 31.36
CA ASP A 5 55.85 3.60 30.14
C ASP A 5 56.18 2.82 28.87
N ARG A 6 56.64 1.56 29.01
CA ARG A 6 57.01 0.72 27.87
C ARG A 6 55.84 0.01 27.21
N ILE A 7 54.68 -0.06 27.88
CA ILE A 7 53.49 -0.76 27.39
C ILE A 7 52.69 0.14 26.45
N TRP A 8 52.59 1.44 26.76
CA TRP A 8 51.83 2.41 25.95
C TRP A 8 52.39 2.60 24.53
N GLY A 9 53.71 2.53 24.36
CA GLY A 9 54.33 2.67 23.03
C GLY A 9 53.93 1.58 22.03
N LYS A 10 53.62 0.35 22.50
CA LYS A 10 53.23 -0.75 21.60
C LYS A 10 51.82 -0.59 21.07
N TYR A 11 50.89 -0.10 21.88
CA TYR A 11 49.51 0.12 21.46
C TYR A 11 49.39 1.27 20.45
N LEU A 12 50.22 2.32 20.60
CA LEU A 12 50.22 3.46 19.68
C LEU A 12 50.71 3.06 18.27
N ILE A 13 51.70 2.16 18.18
CA ILE A 13 52.19 1.65 16.89
C ILE A 13 51.14 0.75 16.24
N ILE A 14 50.47 -0.11 17.01
CA ILE A 14 49.41 -0.99 16.46
C ILE A 14 48.23 -0.15 15.95
N SER A 15 47.80 0.88 16.69
CA SER A 15 46.67 1.72 16.24
C SER A 15 47.01 2.51 14.98
N MET A 16 48.22 3.07 14.86
CA MET A 16 48.62 3.76 13.63
C MET A 16 48.70 2.82 12.43
N THR A 17 49.17 1.59 12.62
CA THR A 17 49.21 0.60 11.53
C THR A 17 47.81 0.23 11.05
N ILE A 18 46.84 0.07 11.96
CA ILE A 18 45.45 -0.23 11.60
C ILE A 18 44.83 0.93 10.80
N VAL A 19 45.01 2.17 11.27
CA VAL A 19 44.48 3.36 10.56
C VAL A 19 45.12 3.48 9.17
N LEU A 20 46.42 3.25 9.04
CA LEU A 20 47.12 3.30 7.75
C LEU A 20 46.58 2.26 6.76
N VAL A 21 46.34 1.01 7.22
CA VAL A 21 45.76 -0.05 6.38
C VAL A 21 44.35 0.31 5.93
N LEU A 22 43.54 0.89 6.82
CA LEU A 22 42.15 1.26 6.54
C LEU A 22 42.08 2.40 5.50
N VAL A 23 42.96 3.41 5.62
CA VAL A 23 43.09 4.49 4.63
C VAL A 23 43.60 3.96 3.29
N LEU A 24 44.57 3.05 3.28
CA LEU A 24 45.04 2.41 2.05
C LEU A 24 43.93 1.58 1.38
N THR A 25 43.14 0.83 2.14
CA THR A 25 42.02 0.08 1.56
C THR A 25 40.97 1.01 0.94
N LEU A 26 40.68 2.17 1.54
CA LEU A 26 39.74 3.14 0.98
C LEU A 26 40.28 3.81 -0.29
N LEU A 27 41.59 4.09 -0.36
CA LEU A 27 42.21 4.71 -1.54
C LEU A 27 42.36 3.75 -2.73
N PHE A 28 42.50 2.44 -2.49
CA PHE A 28 42.63 1.45 -3.56
C PHE A 28 41.31 0.81 -3.99
N PHE A 29 40.22 1.05 -3.27
CA PHE A 29 38.86 0.58 -3.60
C PHE A 29 37.94 1.69 -4.15
N GLU A 30 38.50 2.66 -4.88
CA GLU A 30 37.70 3.45 -5.84
C GLU A 30 37.26 2.51 -6.99
N TYR A 31 36.18 1.76 -6.75
CA TYR A 31 35.48 1.02 -7.79
C TYR A 31 34.86 2.03 -8.77
N PRO A 32 35.12 1.92 -10.09
CA PRO A 32 34.36 2.68 -11.06
C PRO A 32 32.92 2.17 -11.05
N PHE A 33 32.01 2.96 -10.48
CA PHE A 33 30.58 2.75 -10.57
C PHE A 33 30.17 2.88 -12.04
N LYS A 34 30.07 1.74 -12.73
CA LYS A 34 29.56 1.67 -14.10
C LYS A 34 28.05 1.89 -14.01
N SER A 35 27.57 3.06 -14.43
CA SER A 35 26.13 3.33 -14.56
C SER A 35 25.57 2.37 -15.60
N SER A 36 24.85 1.34 -15.15
CA SER A 36 23.97 0.58 -16.03
C SER A 36 22.74 1.44 -16.29
N ASP A 37 22.63 1.96 -17.50
CA ASP A 37 21.38 2.46 -18.04
C ASP A 37 20.33 1.34 -17.95
N ILE A 38 19.31 1.56 -17.13
CA ILE A 38 18.16 0.68 -17.03
C ILE A 38 17.26 0.99 -18.22
N GLU A 39 17.33 0.17 -19.26
CA GLU A 39 16.33 0.16 -20.34
C GLU A 39 14.96 -0.24 -19.78
N HIS A 40 14.05 0.73 -19.71
CA HIS A 40 12.62 0.47 -19.53
C HIS A 40 12.07 -0.28 -20.75
N THR A 41 11.93 -1.60 -20.64
CA THR A 41 11.15 -2.42 -21.59
C THR A 41 9.78 -2.75 -20.99
N GLN A 42 8.85 -1.78 -21.03
CA GLN A 42 7.42 -2.09 -21.00
C GLN A 42 6.93 -2.26 -22.45
N LYS A 43 6.84 -3.51 -22.89
CA LYS A 43 6.18 -3.89 -24.14
C LYS A 43 4.77 -4.35 -23.80
N THR A 44 3.82 -3.42 -23.81
CA THR A 44 2.38 -3.73 -23.74
C THR A 44 1.95 -4.39 -25.04
N ALA A 45 1.68 -5.69 -25.00
CA ALA A 45 0.99 -6.39 -26.06
C ALA A 45 -0.53 -6.14 -25.93
N ASN A 46 -1.04 -5.27 -26.79
CA ASN A 46 -2.46 -5.17 -27.12
C ASN A 46 -2.92 -6.50 -27.75
N VAL A 47 -3.84 -7.20 -27.08
CA VAL A 47 -4.67 -8.24 -27.70
C VAL A 47 -6.11 -7.99 -27.25
N LEU A 48 -6.81 -7.14 -28.01
CA LEU A 48 -8.27 -7.08 -28.01
C LEU A 48 -8.75 -7.89 -29.22
N GLY A 49 -9.17 -9.13 -28.95
CA GLY A 49 -10.03 -9.90 -29.84
C GLY A 49 -11.44 -9.32 -29.76
N ARG A 50 -11.91 -8.75 -30.87
CA ARG A 50 -13.26 -8.23 -31.05
C ARG A 50 -14.03 -9.28 -31.85
N ASP A 51 -14.87 -10.04 -31.17
CA ASP A 51 -15.80 -10.95 -31.84
C ASP A 51 -16.92 -10.14 -32.51
N GLU A 52 -17.05 -10.39 -33.81
CA GLU A 52 -18.15 -9.99 -34.66
C GLU A 52 -19.44 -10.68 -34.21
N VAL A 53 -20.49 -9.91 -33.98
CA VAL A 53 -21.87 -10.41 -34.05
C VAL A 53 -22.64 -9.53 -35.02
N ASN A 54 -22.92 -10.12 -36.17
CA ASN A 54 -23.91 -9.69 -37.15
C ASN A 54 -25.28 -9.53 -36.50
N SER A 55 -25.97 -8.44 -36.83
CA SER A 55 -27.42 -8.39 -36.84
C SER A 55 -27.87 -7.44 -37.95
N GLU A 56 -28.34 -8.06 -39.03
CA GLU A 56 -29.18 -7.43 -40.05
C GLU A 56 -30.44 -6.85 -39.40
N GLY A 57 -30.92 -5.73 -39.95
CA GLY A 57 -32.11 -5.04 -39.48
C GLY A 57 -32.49 -3.93 -40.44
N GLU A 58 -33.22 -4.30 -41.48
CA GLU A 58 -33.92 -3.43 -42.43
C GLU A 58 -34.81 -2.39 -41.71
N GLY A 59 -34.93 -1.18 -42.25
CA GLY A 59 -35.88 -0.21 -41.71
C GLY A 59 -35.89 1.18 -42.31
N MET A 60 -36.50 1.29 -43.49
CA MET A 60 -37.26 2.45 -44.02
C MET A 60 -36.71 3.88 -43.90
N ALA A 61 -36.42 4.42 -45.08
CA ALA A 61 -36.35 5.83 -45.39
C ALA A 61 -37.70 6.55 -45.20
N THR A 62 -37.70 7.69 -44.52
CA THR A 62 -38.66 8.79 -44.77
C THR A 62 -37.94 10.13 -44.60
N SER A 63 -37.58 10.73 -45.74
CA SER A 63 -37.13 12.11 -45.87
C SER A 63 -38.33 13.07 -45.84
N LYS A 64 -38.33 14.03 -44.91
CA LYS A 64 -39.22 15.21 -44.95
C LYS A 64 -38.37 16.45 -45.23
N PRO A 65 -38.83 17.37 -46.10
CA PRO A 65 -38.13 18.62 -46.38
C PRO A 65 -38.37 19.64 -45.26
N ILE A 66 -37.29 20.26 -44.76
CA ILE A 66 -37.33 21.36 -43.81
C ILE A 66 -37.29 22.68 -44.58
N LEU A 67 -38.24 23.56 -44.27
CA LEU A 67 -38.41 24.92 -44.80
C LEU A 67 -37.26 25.84 -44.35
N PRO A 68 -36.90 26.87 -45.13
CA PRO A 68 -35.89 27.85 -44.75
C PRO A 68 -36.46 28.81 -43.70
N VAL A 69 -35.81 28.88 -42.54
CA VAL A 69 -36.11 29.85 -41.48
C VAL A 69 -35.43 31.19 -41.80
N GLU A 70 -36.23 32.25 -41.80
CA GLU A 70 -35.82 33.64 -41.94
C GLU A 70 -34.78 34.04 -40.88
N THR A 71 -33.59 34.45 -41.34
CA THR A 71 -32.60 35.19 -40.57
C THR A 71 -33.13 36.60 -40.25
N GLN A 72 -33.76 36.76 -39.09
CA GLN A 72 -33.94 38.07 -38.47
C GLN A 72 -32.64 38.47 -37.76
N SER A 73 -31.93 39.37 -38.42
CA SER A 73 -30.79 40.12 -37.89
C SER A 73 -31.27 41.02 -36.76
N SER A 74 -31.16 40.55 -35.51
CA SER A 74 -31.36 41.39 -34.33
C SER A 74 -30.01 41.87 -33.81
N VAL A 75 -29.96 43.19 -33.64
CA VAL A 75 -28.82 43.99 -33.19
C VAL A 75 -28.41 43.56 -31.78
N ILE A 76 -27.31 42.82 -31.66
CA ILE A 76 -26.71 42.51 -30.35
C ILE A 76 -25.83 43.69 -29.93
N SER A 77 -26.33 44.40 -28.91
CA SER A 77 -25.60 45.37 -28.10
C SER A 77 -24.33 44.74 -27.54
N LYS A 78 -23.18 45.37 -27.84
CA LYS A 78 -21.87 45.03 -27.27
C LYS A 78 -21.80 45.47 -25.81
N HIS A 79 -22.28 44.62 -24.91
CA HIS A 79 -21.82 44.63 -23.52
C HIS A 79 -20.86 43.46 -23.35
N ALA A 80 -19.58 43.74 -23.55
CA ALA A 80 -18.49 42.85 -23.17
C ALA A 80 -18.44 42.80 -21.64
N VAL A 81 -19.27 41.94 -21.05
CA VAL A 81 -19.13 41.55 -19.65
C VAL A 81 -17.80 40.80 -19.57
N ALA A 82 -16.80 41.41 -18.94
CA ALA A 82 -15.53 40.76 -18.68
C ALA A 82 -15.81 39.51 -17.85
N LEU A 83 -15.71 38.33 -18.47
CA LEU A 83 -15.83 37.05 -17.78
C LEU A 83 -14.70 36.99 -16.75
N LYS A 84 -15.05 37.14 -15.47
CA LYS A 84 -14.12 36.95 -14.35
C LYS A 84 -13.57 35.52 -14.48
N LYS A 85 -12.26 35.40 -14.72
CA LYS A 85 -11.59 34.09 -14.81
C LYS A 85 -11.68 33.44 -13.43
N VAL A 86 -12.38 32.31 -13.34
CA VAL A 86 -12.48 31.52 -12.10
C VAL A 86 -11.11 30.95 -11.76
N THR A 87 -10.66 31.14 -10.52
CA THR A 87 -9.37 30.66 -10.04
C THR A 87 -9.41 29.16 -9.67
N SER A 88 -8.26 28.50 -9.51
CA SER A 88 -8.20 27.11 -9.06
C SER A 88 -8.72 26.93 -7.64
N SER A 89 -8.45 27.89 -6.74
CA SER A 89 -9.00 27.93 -5.39
C SER A 89 -10.53 28.07 -5.39
N GLU A 90 -11.12 29.00 -6.18
CA GLU A 90 -12.59 29.11 -6.31
C GLU A 90 -13.22 27.81 -6.86
N ARG A 91 -12.52 27.08 -7.74
CA ARG A 91 -12.97 25.76 -8.24
C ARG A 91 -12.87 24.67 -7.17
N LEU A 92 -11.82 24.68 -6.35
CA LEU A 92 -11.66 23.76 -5.22
C LEU A 92 -12.81 23.94 -4.23
N GLU A 93 -13.04 25.17 -3.76
CA GLU A 93 -14.11 25.49 -2.82
C GLU A 93 -15.49 25.05 -3.34
N SER A 94 -15.77 25.34 -4.62
CA SER A 94 -17.01 24.92 -5.28
C SER A 94 -17.15 23.40 -5.34
N THR A 95 -16.06 22.68 -5.65
CA THR A 95 -16.04 21.21 -5.71
C THR A 95 -16.27 20.60 -4.32
N LEU A 96 -15.62 21.12 -3.29
CA LEU A 96 -15.81 20.68 -1.90
C LEU A 96 -17.22 20.95 -1.40
N ALA A 97 -17.79 22.11 -1.71
CA ALA A 97 -19.17 22.45 -1.35
C ALA A 97 -20.18 21.48 -2.00
N GLN A 98 -20.01 21.16 -3.29
CA GLN A 98 -20.85 20.20 -3.99
C GLN A 98 -20.70 18.78 -3.43
N LEU A 99 -19.47 18.37 -3.11
CA LEU A 99 -19.21 17.07 -2.49
C LEU A 99 -19.92 16.96 -1.13
N ARG A 100 -19.83 17.98 -0.28
CA ARG A 100 -20.54 18.02 1.01
C ARG A 100 -22.06 17.91 0.84
N VAL A 101 -22.64 18.64 -0.11
CA VAL A 101 -24.08 18.55 -0.41
C VAL A 101 -24.45 17.14 -0.88
N ASN A 102 -23.63 16.53 -1.73
CA ASN A 102 -23.88 15.18 -2.23
C ASN A 102 -23.79 14.12 -1.11
N ILE A 103 -22.79 14.22 -0.24
CA ILE A 103 -22.64 13.37 0.95
C ILE A 103 -23.86 13.52 1.88
N ALA A 104 -24.30 14.75 2.16
CA ALA A 104 -25.46 15.01 3.02
C ALA A 104 -26.79 14.47 2.45
N GLN A 105 -26.88 14.32 1.11
CA GLN A 105 -28.02 13.71 0.43
C GLN A 105 -27.90 12.18 0.32
N SER A 106 -26.71 11.64 0.59
CA SER A 106 -26.47 10.21 0.58
C SER A 106 -27.00 9.57 1.86
N ASN A 107 -27.68 8.43 1.75
CA ASN A 107 -28.04 7.58 2.89
C ASN A 107 -26.90 6.62 3.26
N GLU A 108 -25.67 6.90 2.82
CA GLU A 108 -24.53 6.06 3.13
C GLU A 108 -24.21 6.16 4.62
N PRO A 109 -24.22 5.04 5.37
CA PRO A 109 -23.80 5.09 6.76
C PRO A 109 -22.32 5.41 6.84
N LEU A 110 -21.90 6.15 7.87
CA LEU A 110 -20.50 6.21 8.25
C LEU A 110 -20.07 4.82 8.70
N GLN A 111 -19.57 4.03 7.75
CA GLN A 111 -18.97 2.74 8.03
C GLN A 111 -17.53 2.95 8.49
N HIS A 112 -17.01 2.01 9.29
CA HIS A 112 -15.65 2.02 9.83
C HIS A 112 -14.62 2.60 8.84
N ALA A 113 -13.69 3.44 9.31
CA ALA A 113 -12.67 4.14 8.52
C ALA A 113 -11.83 3.25 7.56
N ILE A 114 -11.85 1.94 7.81
CA ILE A 114 -11.20 0.90 6.98
C ILE A 114 -11.90 0.75 5.61
N MET A 115 -13.19 1.06 5.50
CA MET A 115 -13.91 0.99 4.22
C MET A 115 -13.33 2.01 3.23
N GLY A 116 -13.15 1.58 1.98
CA GLY A 116 -12.67 2.45 0.90
C GLY A 116 -13.61 3.62 0.61
N PRO A 117 -13.18 4.59 -0.21
CA PRO A 117 -14.04 5.69 -0.63
C PRO A 117 -15.25 5.18 -1.43
N SER A 118 -16.34 5.94 -1.42
CA SER A 118 -17.58 5.52 -2.09
C SER A 118 -17.48 5.64 -3.61
N ASN A 119 -18.05 4.68 -4.34
CA ASN A 119 -18.11 4.78 -5.80
C ASN A 119 -19.06 5.90 -6.27
N SER A 120 -20.00 6.36 -5.43
CA SER A 120 -20.88 7.48 -5.77
C SER A 120 -20.13 8.81 -5.93
N HIS A 121 -18.97 8.96 -5.28
CA HIS A 121 -18.22 10.22 -5.25
C HIS A 121 -16.99 10.23 -6.16
N ILE A 122 -16.83 9.23 -7.04
CA ILE A 122 -15.63 9.09 -7.87
C ILE A 122 -15.36 10.30 -8.76
N VAL A 123 -16.41 10.93 -9.30
CA VAL A 123 -16.29 12.13 -10.15
C VAL A 123 -15.70 13.31 -9.37
N PHE A 124 -16.13 13.51 -8.12
CA PHE A 124 -15.58 14.57 -7.26
C PHE A 124 -14.10 14.31 -6.95
N ARG A 125 -13.73 13.06 -6.62
CA ARG A 125 -12.32 12.73 -6.38
C ARG A 125 -11.44 12.99 -7.61
N SER A 126 -11.89 12.57 -8.80
CA SER A 126 -11.17 12.85 -10.05
C SER A 126 -11.03 14.35 -10.30
N HIS A 127 -12.05 15.16 -10.02
CA HIS A 127 -11.96 16.62 -10.15
C HIS A 127 -10.96 17.23 -9.17
N LEU A 128 -10.96 16.79 -7.90
CA LEU A 128 -10.02 17.26 -6.90
C LEU A 128 -8.57 16.89 -7.26
N LEU A 129 -8.34 15.67 -7.76
CA LEU A 129 -7.03 15.25 -8.25
C LEU A 129 -6.57 16.10 -9.45
N MET A 130 -7.44 16.35 -10.43
CA MET A 130 -7.11 17.25 -11.57
C MET A 130 -6.79 18.68 -11.10
N LEU A 131 -7.46 19.19 -10.06
CA LEU A 131 -7.14 20.50 -9.49
C LEU A 131 -5.77 20.50 -8.81
N LEU A 132 -5.40 19.44 -8.09
CA LEU A 132 -4.07 19.29 -7.50
C LEU A 132 -2.97 19.17 -8.56
N GLU A 133 -3.25 18.51 -9.68
CA GLU A 133 -2.33 18.45 -10.82
C GLU A 133 -2.13 19.82 -11.47
N GLU A 134 -3.19 20.62 -11.58
CA GLU A 134 -3.14 21.98 -12.14
C GLU A 134 -2.44 22.97 -11.18
N ASP A 135 -2.74 22.87 -9.88
CA ASP A 135 -2.21 23.75 -8.84
C ASP A 135 -1.88 22.95 -7.56
N PRO A 136 -0.63 22.47 -7.42
CA PRO A 136 -0.21 21.68 -6.27
C PRO A 136 -0.29 22.42 -4.93
N SER A 137 -0.36 23.75 -4.93
CA SER A 137 -0.46 24.53 -3.69
C SER A 137 -1.79 24.31 -2.96
N LEU A 138 -2.83 23.89 -3.68
CA LEU A 138 -4.15 23.56 -3.14
C LEU A 138 -4.15 22.37 -2.16
N VAL A 139 -3.04 21.63 -2.05
CA VAL A 139 -2.94 20.52 -1.10
C VAL A 139 -3.10 20.99 0.35
N THR A 140 -2.68 22.21 0.70
CA THR A 140 -2.85 22.74 2.05
C THR A 140 -4.33 22.91 2.40
N ASP A 141 -5.12 23.45 1.48
CA ASP A 141 -6.56 23.65 1.67
C ASP A 141 -7.30 22.31 1.82
N LEU A 142 -6.87 21.28 1.10
CA LEU A 142 -7.40 19.92 1.23
C LEU A 142 -6.98 19.23 2.54
N ILE A 143 -5.76 19.48 3.01
CA ILE A 143 -5.28 18.99 4.31
C ILE A 143 -6.10 19.64 5.43
N ASP A 144 -6.30 20.95 5.39
CA ASP A 144 -7.09 21.67 6.39
C ASP A 144 -8.53 21.12 6.43
N ALA A 145 -9.15 20.94 5.27
CA ALA A 145 -10.49 20.34 5.18
C ALA A 145 -10.55 18.89 5.68
N PHE A 146 -9.46 18.12 5.57
CA PHE A 146 -9.37 16.76 6.13
C PHE A 146 -9.19 16.78 7.65
N ILE A 147 -8.34 17.65 8.19
CA ILE A 147 -8.09 17.79 9.63
C ILE A 147 -9.32 18.28 10.38
N ASP A 148 -10.18 19.08 9.75
CA ASP A 148 -11.42 19.59 10.35
C ASP A 148 -12.45 18.46 10.63
N GLU A 149 -12.49 17.42 9.80
CA GLU A 149 -13.46 16.32 9.92
C GLU A 149 -12.91 14.94 9.48
N PRO A 150 -11.83 14.43 10.11
CA PRO A 150 -11.06 13.29 9.60
C PRO A 150 -11.80 11.95 9.70
N ASP A 151 -12.71 11.80 10.68
CA ASP A 151 -13.56 10.62 10.87
C ASP A 151 -14.98 10.83 10.30
N SER A 152 -15.10 11.55 9.19
CA SER A 152 -16.36 11.77 8.48
C SER A 152 -16.37 11.10 7.11
N LEU A 153 -17.54 11.04 6.46
CA LEU A 153 -17.65 10.62 5.06
C LEU A 153 -16.82 11.55 4.16
N LEU A 154 -16.77 12.86 4.46
CA LEU A 154 -15.92 13.78 3.72
C LEU A 154 -14.44 13.46 3.95
N GLY A 155 -14.02 13.31 5.21
CA GLY A 155 -12.65 12.94 5.59
C GLY A 155 -12.18 11.66 4.90
N ARG A 156 -13.06 10.68 4.73
CA ARG A 156 -12.79 9.45 3.95
C ARG A 156 -12.55 9.73 2.46
N GLU A 157 -13.37 10.58 1.83
CA GLU A 157 -13.18 10.95 0.42
C GLU A 157 -11.90 11.80 0.22
N LEU A 158 -11.62 12.72 1.14
CA LEU A 158 -10.41 13.55 1.13
C LEU A 158 -9.16 12.72 1.39
N SER A 159 -9.20 11.77 2.33
CA SER A 159 -8.13 10.81 2.58
C SER A 159 -7.79 10.03 1.32
N ALA A 160 -8.79 9.61 0.53
CA ALA A 160 -8.54 8.94 -0.74
C ALA A 160 -7.80 9.85 -1.74
N VAL A 161 -8.26 11.10 -1.92
CA VAL A 161 -7.59 12.09 -2.80
C VAL A 161 -6.16 12.38 -2.35
N LEU A 162 -5.95 12.61 -1.05
CA LEU A 162 -4.63 12.90 -0.47
C LEU A 162 -3.69 11.69 -0.54
N SER A 163 -4.22 10.48 -0.36
CA SER A 163 -3.42 9.26 -0.47
C SER A 163 -3.01 8.95 -1.92
N GLU A 164 -3.87 9.27 -2.89
CA GLU A 164 -3.64 9.08 -4.31
C GLU A 164 -2.68 10.14 -4.88
N SER A 165 -2.75 11.39 -4.40
CA SER A 165 -1.79 12.43 -4.77
C SER A 165 -0.37 12.15 -4.26
N GLY A 166 -0.25 11.44 -3.13
CA GLY A 166 1.04 11.07 -2.53
C GLY A 166 1.88 12.25 -2.03
N HIS A 167 1.28 13.44 -1.89
CA HIS A 167 2.01 14.67 -1.60
C HIS A 167 2.72 14.60 -0.22
N PRO A 168 4.01 15.00 -0.09
CA PRO A 168 4.75 14.91 1.17
C PRO A 168 4.10 15.67 2.34
N LEU A 169 3.53 16.86 2.08
CA LEU A 169 2.81 17.61 3.12
C LEU A 169 1.61 16.84 3.70
N ALA A 170 0.93 16.02 2.89
CA ALA A 170 -0.18 15.21 3.36
C ALA A 170 0.31 14.07 4.27
N GLN A 171 1.51 13.52 4.02
CA GLN A 171 2.15 12.55 4.92
C GLN A 171 2.46 13.17 6.28
N VAL A 172 3.08 14.35 6.28
CA VAL A 172 3.43 15.08 7.52
C VAL A 172 2.16 15.39 8.32
N ALA A 173 1.16 16.01 7.69
CA ALA A 173 -0.10 16.35 8.35
C ALA A 173 -0.85 15.12 8.89
N ALA A 174 -0.83 14.00 8.17
CA ALA A 174 -1.44 12.76 8.61
C ALA A 174 -0.73 12.15 9.82
N LEU A 175 0.60 12.24 9.90
CA LEU A 175 1.35 11.80 11.07
C LEU A 175 1.21 12.76 12.26
N ASP A 176 1.16 14.07 12.01
CA ASP A 176 0.87 15.06 13.05
C ASP A 176 -0.51 14.79 13.66
N LEU A 177 -1.52 14.51 12.84
CA LEU A 177 -2.84 14.09 13.31
C LEU A 177 -2.79 12.77 14.11
N ALA A 178 -2.02 11.79 13.64
CA ALA A 178 -1.92 10.46 14.24
C ALA A 178 -1.21 10.44 15.60
N PHE A 179 -0.19 11.29 15.77
CA PHE A 179 0.77 11.16 16.85
C PHE A 179 0.91 12.39 17.74
N ASP A 180 0.64 13.59 17.24
CA ASP A 180 1.01 14.83 17.92
C ASP A 180 -0.20 15.73 18.26
N LEU A 181 -1.21 15.78 17.39
CA LEU A 181 -2.30 16.76 17.47
C LEU A 181 -3.58 16.21 18.09
N SER A 182 -3.92 14.94 17.84
CA SER A 182 -5.18 14.35 18.30
C SER A 182 -5.00 13.38 19.45
N MET A 183 -5.92 13.46 20.41
CA MET A 183 -6.08 12.48 21.49
C MET A 183 -7.21 11.47 21.19
N GLU A 184 -8.00 11.70 20.14
CA GLU A 184 -9.13 10.85 19.76
C GLU A 184 -8.66 9.70 18.86
N GLU A 185 -8.91 8.47 19.29
CA GLU A 185 -8.43 7.27 18.59
C GLU A 185 -8.89 7.20 17.13
N ALA A 186 -10.13 7.59 16.83
CA ALA A 186 -10.65 7.56 15.47
C ALA A 186 -9.93 8.54 14.52
N GLN A 187 -9.63 9.75 15.01
CA GLN A 187 -8.88 10.74 14.23
C GLN A 187 -7.43 10.28 14.02
N ARG A 188 -6.81 9.70 15.07
CA ARG A 188 -5.45 9.17 14.97
C ARG A 188 -5.38 8.02 13.97
N ALA A 189 -6.37 7.13 13.99
CA ALA A 189 -6.52 6.04 13.03
C ALA A 189 -6.71 6.57 11.60
N ALA A 190 -7.49 7.63 11.41
CA ALA A 190 -7.68 8.27 10.10
C ALA A 190 -6.36 8.78 9.51
N GLY A 191 -5.51 9.41 10.34
CA GLY A 191 -4.16 9.83 9.96
C GLY A 191 -3.29 8.65 9.49
N LEU A 192 -3.19 7.58 10.27
CA LEU A 192 -2.41 6.39 9.87
C LEU A 192 -2.98 5.68 8.65
N LEU A 193 -4.31 5.60 8.53
CA LEU A 193 -4.97 4.99 7.37
C LEU A 193 -4.71 5.76 6.08
N LEU A 194 -4.63 7.10 6.15
CA LEU A 194 -4.24 7.93 5.02
C LEU A 194 -2.84 7.53 4.53
N VAL A 195 -1.85 7.48 5.44
CA VAL A 195 -0.47 7.08 5.10
C VAL A 195 -0.42 5.63 4.61
N ALA A 196 -1.16 4.72 5.25
CA ALA A 196 -1.24 3.32 4.84
C ALA A 196 -1.89 3.11 3.46
N LYS A 197 -2.68 4.07 2.95
CA LYS A 197 -3.27 4.02 1.60
C LYS A 197 -2.36 4.62 0.54
N MET A 198 -1.36 5.41 0.91
CA MET A 198 -0.40 5.99 -0.03
C MET A 198 0.42 4.90 -0.74
N LYS A 199 0.78 5.18 -1.99
CA LYS A 199 1.62 4.30 -2.80
C LYS A 199 3.06 4.27 -2.28
N GLU A 200 3.58 5.44 -1.91
CA GLU A 200 4.96 5.66 -1.47
C GLU A 200 4.97 6.55 -0.23
N VAL A 201 5.97 6.38 0.63
CA VAL A 201 6.20 7.23 1.81
C VAL A 201 7.66 7.67 1.85
N THR A 202 7.91 8.88 2.35
CA THR A 202 9.28 9.39 2.52
C THR A 202 10.03 8.63 3.63
N GLY A 203 11.37 8.72 3.63
CA GLY A 203 12.19 8.18 4.71
C GLY A 203 11.84 8.80 6.08
N GLU A 204 11.58 10.10 6.11
CA GLU A 204 11.17 10.81 7.35
C GLU A 204 9.82 10.30 7.88
N THR A 205 8.82 10.14 6.99
CA THR A 205 7.52 9.56 7.34
C THR A 205 7.70 8.17 7.95
N ARG A 206 8.55 7.36 7.34
CA ARG A 206 8.85 6.01 7.82
C ARG A 206 9.55 6.02 9.17
N ASP A 207 10.53 6.90 9.36
CA ASP A 207 11.27 7.03 10.63
C ASP A 207 10.36 7.41 11.79
N ARG A 208 9.40 8.32 11.56
CA ARG A 208 8.37 8.66 12.54
C ARG A 208 7.49 7.45 12.87
N VAL A 209 6.98 6.74 11.85
CA VAL A 209 6.16 5.53 12.07
C VAL A 209 6.95 4.46 12.85
N LEU A 210 8.21 4.21 12.50
CA LEU A 210 9.07 3.26 13.20
C LEU A 210 9.30 3.66 14.66
N ALA A 211 9.56 4.94 14.93
CA ALA A 211 9.74 5.44 16.28
C ALA A 211 8.51 5.15 17.18
N HIS A 212 7.30 5.26 16.64
CA HIS A 212 6.07 4.92 17.36
C HIS A 212 5.78 3.42 17.46
N ILE A 213 6.23 2.61 16.52
CA ILE A 213 6.14 1.14 16.65
C ILE A 213 7.11 0.64 17.73
N ASP A 214 8.31 1.22 17.80
CA ASP A 214 9.32 0.88 18.81
C ASP A 214 9.02 1.45 20.20
N SER A 215 8.14 2.45 20.33
CA SER A 215 7.75 2.97 21.63
C SER A 215 6.77 2.02 22.32
N GLU A 216 7.31 1.14 23.17
CA GLU A 216 6.52 0.18 23.95
C GLU A 216 5.46 0.91 24.79
N GLY A 217 4.17 0.72 24.45
CA GLY A 217 3.04 1.12 25.29
C GLY A 217 2.26 2.38 24.88
N ASP A 218 2.67 3.12 23.84
CA ASP A 218 1.96 4.36 23.45
C ASP A 218 0.77 4.12 22.51
N LEU A 219 0.74 2.97 21.84
CA LEU A 219 -0.29 2.60 20.87
C LEU A 219 -1.05 1.36 21.33
N GLY A 220 -2.38 1.45 21.32
CA GLY A 220 -3.25 0.27 21.38
C GLY A 220 -3.05 -0.64 20.16
N SER A 221 -3.50 -1.89 20.25
CA SER A 221 -3.32 -2.91 19.21
C SER A 221 -3.77 -2.45 17.81
N ASP A 222 -4.93 -1.80 17.71
CA ASP A 222 -5.46 -1.32 16.43
C ASP A 222 -4.58 -0.22 15.81
N MET A 223 -4.10 0.70 16.64
CA MET A 223 -3.17 1.75 16.21
C MET A 223 -1.82 1.18 15.78
N GLN A 224 -1.30 0.18 16.49
CA GLN A 224 -0.08 -0.52 16.07
C GLN A 224 -0.26 -1.19 14.70
N GLN A 225 -1.41 -1.81 14.45
CA GLN A 225 -1.71 -2.42 13.14
C GLN A 225 -1.69 -1.37 12.02
N PHE A 226 -2.31 -0.21 12.22
CA PHE A 226 -2.30 0.86 11.21
C PHE A 226 -0.89 1.43 11.00
N ALA A 227 -0.11 1.59 12.07
CA ALA A 227 1.28 2.04 11.96
C ALA A 227 2.11 1.03 11.16
N ILE A 228 1.96 -0.27 11.42
CA ILE A 228 2.63 -1.32 10.65
C ILE A 228 2.20 -1.27 9.18
N MET A 229 0.91 -1.07 8.88
CA MET A 229 0.41 -0.94 7.50
C MET A 229 0.95 0.30 6.78
N ALA A 230 1.33 1.35 7.50
CA ALA A 230 1.95 2.56 6.94
C ALA A 230 3.41 2.36 6.48
N LEU A 231 4.06 1.25 6.85
CA LEU A 231 5.42 0.91 6.39
C LEU A 231 5.42 0.43 4.93
N LYS A 232 5.66 1.32 3.97
CA LYS A 232 5.71 0.98 2.54
C LYS A 232 7.12 0.55 2.09
N PRO A 233 7.26 -0.59 1.38
CA PRO A 233 8.56 -1.04 0.87
C PRO A 233 9.15 -0.05 -0.13
N ALA A 234 10.20 0.66 0.29
CA ALA A 234 11.02 1.51 -0.55
C ALA A 234 12.32 1.85 0.20
N PRO A 235 13.21 0.86 0.48
CA PRO A 235 14.45 1.13 1.18
C PRO A 235 15.27 2.16 0.40
N SER A 236 15.58 3.27 1.06
CA SER A 236 16.41 4.35 0.53
C SER A 236 17.90 4.06 0.72
N SER A 237 18.23 3.18 1.66
CA SER A 237 19.59 2.74 1.99
C SER A 237 19.56 1.37 2.69
N GLU A 238 20.72 0.75 2.86
CA GLU A 238 20.88 -0.46 3.67
C GLU A 238 20.53 -0.20 5.15
N GLU A 239 20.90 0.96 5.70
CA GLU A 239 20.61 1.33 7.09
C GLU A 239 19.09 1.40 7.34
N ASP A 240 18.37 2.02 6.41
CA ASP A 240 16.91 2.13 6.43
C ASP A 240 16.24 0.75 6.33
N TYR A 241 16.73 -0.12 5.45
CA TYR A 241 16.31 -1.52 5.42
C TYR A 241 16.55 -2.23 6.76
N GLN A 242 17.74 -2.13 7.33
CA GLN A 242 18.09 -2.78 8.60
C GLN A 242 17.22 -2.26 9.76
N ARG A 243 16.92 -0.96 9.78
CA ARG A 243 16.03 -0.35 10.79
C ARG A 243 14.62 -0.94 10.70
N VAL A 244 14.05 -0.99 9.50
CA VAL A 244 12.71 -1.57 9.28
C VAL A 244 12.70 -3.05 9.61
N HIS A 245 13.69 -3.81 9.12
CA HIS A 245 13.80 -5.24 9.37
C HIS A 245 13.96 -5.56 10.87
N SER A 246 14.76 -4.79 11.59
CA SER A 246 14.91 -4.92 13.06
C SER A 246 13.58 -4.70 13.78
N THR A 247 12.83 -3.65 13.39
CA THR A 247 11.52 -3.34 13.96
C THR A 247 10.53 -4.47 13.67
N LEU A 248 10.40 -4.88 12.41
CA LEU A 248 9.49 -5.95 11.99
C LEU A 248 9.85 -7.29 12.63
N SER A 249 11.13 -7.57 12.89
CA SER A 249 11.57 -8.78 13.60
C SER A 249 11.02 -8.86 15.02
N LYS A 250 10.83 -7.73 15.70
CA LYS A 250 10.16 -7.67 17.01
C LYS A 250 8.64 -7.79 16.84
N VAL A 251 8.06 -7.07 15.89
CA VAL A 251 6.61 -7.06 15.62
C VAL A 251 6.07 -8.48 15.36
N VAL A 252 6.79 -9.29 14.59
CA VAL A 252 6.36 -10.69 14.30
C VAL A 252 6.44 -11.62 15.53
N GLN A 253 6.99 -11.15 16.64
CA GLN A 253 7.05 -11.86 17.93
C GLN A 253 6.11 -11.25 18.98
N ALA A 254 5.33 -10.21 18.64
CA ALA A 254 4.43 -9.53 19.57
C ALA A 254 3.42 -10.51 20.20
N GLU A 255 2.98 -10.27 21.44
CA GLU A 255 1.97 -11.13 22.10
C GLU A 255 0.60 -11.04 21.40
N ASP A 256 0.26 -9.85 20.90
CA ASP A 256 -0.98 -9.61 20.18
C ASP A 256 -0.93 -10.24 18.77
N HIS A 257 -1.88 -11.14 18.50
CA HIS A 257 -1.96 -11.85 17.22
C HIS A 257 -2.31 -10.93 16.05
N ASN A 258 -3.06 -9.85 16.24
CA ASN A 258 -3.35 -8.91 15.17
C ASN A 258 -2.09 -8.15 14.76
N VAL A 259 -1.29 -7.72 15.75
CA VAL A 259 0.02 -7.08 15.51
C VAL A 259 0.95 -8.03 14.74
N ARG A 260 1.08 -9.29 15.19
CA ARG A 260 1.87 -10.31 14.46
C ARG A 260 1.36 -10.52 13.04
N ARG A 261 0.05 -10.67 12.84
CA ARG A 261 -0.57 -10.88 11.52
C ARG A 261 -0.17 -9.80 10.53
N HIS A 262 -0.20 -8.53 10.94
CA HIS A 262 0.20 -7.41 10.08
C HIS A 262 1.73 -7.34 9.90
N GLY A 263 2.50 -7.60 10.96
CA GLY A 263 3.96 -7.67 10.89
C GLY A 263 4.47 -8.71 9.91
N VAL A 264 3.86 -9.90 9.90
CA VAL A 264 4.24 -11.00 8.99
C VAL A 264 4.08 -10.60 7.53
N TYR A 265 2.98 -9.92 7.21
CA TYR A 265 2.76 -9.42 5.87
C TYR A 265 3.83 -8.41 5.49
N GLN A 266 4.09 -7.42 6.35
CA GLN A 266 5.08 -6.39 6.06
C GLN A 266 6.50 -6.95 5.97
N MET A 267 6.86 -7.91 6.81
CA MET A 267 8.15 -8.61 6.71
C MET A 267 8.33 -9.23 5.32
N ALA A 268 7.28 -9.88 4.79
CA ALA A 268 7.35 -10.47 3.46
C ALA A 268 7.41 -9.44 2.32
N GLN A 269 6.76 -8.28 2.49
CA GLN A 269 6.82 -7.18 1.52
C GLN A 269 8.18 -6.48 1.51
N TRP A 270 8.84 -6.40 2.68
CA TRP A 270 10.13 -5.76 2.86
C TRP A 270 11.34 -6.68 2.64
N ALA A 271 11.12 -7.99 2.50
CA ALA A 271 12.20 -8.93 2.25
C ALA A 271 13.03 -8.51 1.03
N THR A 272 14.36 -8.55 1.18
CA THR A 272 15.33 -8.34 0.09
C THR A 272 16.03 -9.64 -0.30
N SER A 273 15.84 -10.69 0.51
CA SER A 273 16.36 -12.03 0.30
C SER A 273 15.36 -13.10 0.76
N ASN A 274 15.62 -14.35 0.34
CA ASN A 274 14.87 -15.51 0.85
C ASN A 274 15.11 -15.75 2.36
N GLN A 275 16.22 -15.27 2.90
CA GLN A 275 16.58 -15.46 4.30
C GLN A 275 15.68 -14.63 5.22
N ASP A 276 15.29 -13.42 4.81
CA ASP A 276 14.40 -12.53 5.55
C ASP A 276 13.00 -13.13 5.75
N LEU A 277 12.63 -14.12 4.92
CA LEU A 277 11.36 -14.82 5.01
C LEU A 277 11.37 -15.97 6.02
N GLN A 278 12.48 -16.24 6.70
CA GLN A 278 12.53 -17.31 7.71
C GLN A 278 11.47 -17.13 8.82
N PRO A 279 11.30 -15.96 9.45
CA PRO A 279 10.25 -15.76 10.46
C PRO A 279 8.83 -15.97 9.90
N VAL A 280 8.60 -15.56 8.64
CA VAL A 280 7.31 -15.77 7.95
C VAL A 280 7.03 -17.26 7.76
N ARG A 281 8.04 -18.04 7.38
CA ARG A 281 7.94 -19.50 7.24
C ARG A 281 7.66 -20.18 8.58
N GLU A 282 8.33 -19.76 9.65
CA GLU A 282 8.12 -20.31 11.00
C GLU A 282 6.69 -20.05 11.49
N LEU A 283 6.19 -18.83 11.29
CA LEU A 283 4.83 -18.45 11.69
C LEU A 283 3.77 -19.15 10.85
N ALA A 284 3.98 -19.36 9.55
CA ALA A 284 3.08 -20.15 8.70
C ALA A 284 2.87 -21.58 9.22
N LEU A 285 3.90 -22.18 9.84
CA LEU A 285 3.84 -23.55 10.33
C LEU A 285 3.38 -23.66 11.78
N ARG A 286 3.62 -22.63 12.61
CA ARG A 286 3.59 -22.80 14.08
C ARG A 286 2.92 -21.68 14.87
N ASP A 287 2.50 -20.57 14.25
CA ASP A 287 1.82 -19.53 15.04
C ASP A 287 0.55 -20.12 15.68
N PRO A 288 0.28 -19.90 16.97
CA PRO A 288 -0.92 -20.43 17.61
C PRO A 288 -2.21 -19.85 17.01
N ASP A 289 -2.18 -18.61 16.51
CA ASP A 289 -3.32 -17.97 15.88
C ASP A 289 -3.47 -18.39 14.41
N VAL A 290 -4.64 -18.92 14.11
CA VAL A 290 -5.05 -19.41 12.78
C VAL A 290 -4.97 -18.27 11.74
N ASN A 291 -5.37 -17.05 12.09
CA ASN A 291 -5.38 -15.93 11.13
C ASN A 291 -3.96 -15.45 10.80
N THR A 292 -3.06 -15.50 11.76
CA THR A 292 -1.63 -15.19 11.58
C THR A 292 -0.98 -16.24 10.68
N ARG A 293 -1.24 -17.54 10.89
CA ARG A 293 -0.80 -18.60 9.96
C ARG A 293 -1.34 -18.39 8.55
N ALA A 294 -2.64 -18.12 8.41
CA ALA A 294 -3.27 -17.85 7.12
C ALA A 294 -2.58 -16.68 6.39
N ARG A 295 -2.31 -15.59 7.09
CA ARG A 295 -1.63 -14.42 6.53
C ARG A 295 -0.19 -14.73 6.15
N ALA A 296 0.54 -15.50 6.95
CA ALA A 296 1.89 -15.95 6.63
C ALA A 296 1.93 -16.79 5.34
N VAL A 297 1.03 -17.76 5.21
CA VAL A 297 0.86 -18.62 4.02
C VAL A 297 0.58 -17.80 2.76
N MET A 298 -0.32 -16.81 2.85
CA MET A 298 -0.57 -15.89 1.75
C MET A 298 0.66 -15.04 1.42
N SER A 299 1.35 -14.55 2.45
CA SER A 299 2.54 -13.70 2.30
C SER A 299 3.71 -14.43 1.61
N LEU A 300 3.92 -15.72 1.90
CA LEU A 300 4.87 -16.55 1.14
C LEU A 300 4.46 -16.69 -0.34
N GLY A 301 3.15 -16.81 -0.59
CA GLY A 301 2.59 -16.83 -1.94
C GLY A 301 2.72 -15.51 -2.69
N ASP A 302 2.69 -14.38 -1.99
CA ASP A 302 2.76 -13.03 -2.57
C ASP A 302 4.19 -12.48 -2.66
N SER A 303 5.12 -13.03 -1.89
CA SER A 303 6.53 -12.62 -1.89
C SER A 303 7.18 -12.71 -3.28
N ALA A 304 8.10 -11.80 -3.58
CA ALA A 304 8.91 -11.84 -4.80
C ALA A 304 9.83 -13.08 -4.86
N PHE A 305 10.18 -13.68 -3.71
CA PHE A 305 11.10 -14.82 -3.63
C PHE A 305 10.35 -16.16 -3.74
N LYS A 306 10.29 -16.70 -4.96
CA LYS A 306 9.71 -18.03 -5.24
C LYS A 306 10.72 -19.16 -5.00
N SER A 307 11.11 -19.33 -3.74
CA SER A 307 12.11 -20.33 -3.33
C SER A 307 11.54 -21.71 -3.06
N ASP A 308 12.42 -22.72 -3.06
CA ASP A 308 12.09 -24.09 -2.71
C ASP A 308 11.67 -24.22 -1.23
N GLU A 309 12.25 -23.42 -0.34
CA GLU A 309 11.86 -23.39 1.07
C GLU A 309 10.44 -22.87 1.25
N ASN A 310 10.05 -21.79 0.55
CA ASN A 310 8.70 -21.27 0.58
C ASN A 310 7.71 -22.28 -0.01
N ARG A 311 8.05 -22.88 -1.15
CA ARG A 311 7.24 -23.95 -1.77
C ARG A 311 7.07 -25.15 -0.83
N SER A 312 8.13 -25.57 -0.15
CA SER A 312 8.10 -26.68 0.81
C SER A 312 7.17 -26.39 2.00
N VAL A 313 7.25 -25.19 2.58
CA VAL A 313 6.34 -24.77 3.66
C VAL A 313 4.89 -24.78 3.20
N LEU A 314 4.60 -24.26 2.01
CA LEU A 314 3.24 -24.27 1.47
C LEU A 314 2.71 -25.69 1.24
N TRP A 315 3.55 -26.62 0.78
CA TRP A 315 3.16 -28.03 0.68
C TRP A 315 2.91 -28.66 2.05
N GLN A 316 3.75 -28.38 3.05
CA GLN A 316 3.55 -28.86 4.42
C GLN A 316 2.21 -28.39 4.98
N VAL A 317 1.87 -27.10 4.84
CA VAL A 317 0.57 -26.56 5.26
C VAL A 317 -0.58 -27.20 4.50
N ALA A 318 -0.46 -27.39 3.18
CA ALA A 318 -1.52 -28.01 2.39
C ALA A 318 -1.77 -29.48 2.77
N ASP A 319 -0.71 -30.22 3.12
CA ASP A 319 -0.75 -31.63 3.49
C ASP A 319 -1.15 -31.87 4.95
N ASP A 320 -1.03 -30.86 5.83
CA ASP A 320 -1.40 -31.00 7.23
C ASP A 320 -2.92 -31.18 7.39
N VAL A 321 -3.32 -32.35 7.88
CA VAL A 321 -4.73 -32.70 8.12
C VAL A 321 -5.33 -31.98 9.33
N ASN A 322 -4.49 -31.44 10.22
CA ASN A 322 -4.93 -30.68 11.39
C ASN A 322 -5.13 -29.19 11.08
N GLU A 323 -4.59 -28.71 9.96
CA GLU A 323 -4.78 -27.33 9.54
C GLU A 323 -6.22 -27.13 9.01
N PRO A 324 -6.91 -26.02 9.36
CA PRO A 324 -8.25 -25.75 8.87
C PRO A 324 -8.33 -25.74 7.34
N PRO A 325 -9.40 -26.29 6.74
CA PRO A 325 -9.55 -26.35 5.28
C PRO A 325 -9.33 -25.01 4.54
N PRO A 326 -9.76 -23.84 5.05
CA PRO A 326 -9.49 -22.56 4.41
C PRO A 326 -7.99 -22.23 4.28
N ILE A 327 -7.17 -22.55 5.29
CA ILE A 327 -5.73 -22.28 5.27
C ILE A 327 -5.02 -23.21 4.30
N ARG A 328 -5.38 -24.49 4.31
CA ARG A 328 -4.90 -25.46 3.32
C ARG A 328 -5.22 -25.00 1.89
N LEU A 329 -6.42 -24.44 1.68
CA LEU A 329 -6.81 -23.86 0.40
C LEU A 329 -5.97 -22.62 0.06
N TYR A 330 -5.66 -21.74 1.01
CA TYR A 330 -4.74 -20.62 0.79
C TYR A 330 -3.35 -21.11 0.40
N ALA A 331 -2.83 -22.15 1.03
CA ALA A 331 -1.54 -22.74 0.67
C ALA A 331 -1.53 -23.26 -0.78
N LEU A 332 -2.58 -23.98 -1.20
CA LEU A 332 -2.74 -24.41 -2.59
C LEU A 332 -2.88 -23.24 -3.56
N LYS A 333 -3.60 -22.16 -3.19
CA LYS A 333 -3.68 -20.95 -4.02
C LYS A 333 -2.32 -20.26 -4.15
N SER A 334 -1.55 -20.20 -3.07
CA SER A 334 -0.17 -19.69 -3.07
C SER A 334 0.75 -20.54 -3.94
N LEU A 335 0.68 -21.87 -3.86
CA LEU A 335 1.47 -22.80 -4.67
C LEU A 335 1.24 -22.62 -6.17
N ALA A 336 0.02 -22.27 -6.59
CA ALA A 336 -0.28 -22.01 -8.00
C ALA A 336 0.52 -20.84 -8.62
N LYS A 337 1.17 -20.02 -7.79
CA LYS A 337 2.04 -18.91 -8.20
C LYS A 337 3.52 -19.33 -8.38
N PHE A 338 3.85 -20.58 -8.11
CA PHE A 338 5.21 -21.13 -8.26
C PHE A 338 5.33 -21.94 -9.55
N THR A 339 6.57 -22.12 -10.02
CA THR A 339 6.87 -23.10 -11.05
C THR A 339 6.80 -24.50 -10.44
N LEU A 340 5.84 -25.31 -10.89
CA LEU A 340 5.60 -26.65 -10.39
C LEU A 340 5.86 -27.68 -11.50
N ASN A 341 6.39 -28.85 -11.14
CA ASN A 341 6.51 -29.97 -12.07
C ASN A 341 5.16 -30.68 -12.30
N ASP A 342 5.09 -31.61 -13.25
CA ASP A 342 3.84 -32.30 -13.59
C ASP A 342 3.21 -33.05 -12.42
N ASN A 343 4.03 -33.67 -11.56
CA ASN A 343 3.54 -34.39 -10.38
C ASN A 343 2.94 -33.42 -9.37
N GLU A 344 3.62 -32.30 -9.10
CA GLU A 344 3.13 -31.23 -8.22
C GLU A 344 1.85 -30.59 -8.76
N MET A 345 1.78 -30.33 -10.06
CA MET A 345 0.58 -29.79 -10.72
C MET A 345 -0.60 -30.75 -10.62
N ASN A 346 -0.38 -32.05 -10.79
CA ASN A 346 -1.42 -33.06 -10.63
C ASN A 346 -1.88 -33.15 -9.16
N LYS A 347 -0.93 -33.16 -8.21
CA LYS A 347 -1.24 -33.12 -6.77
C LYS A 347 -2.08 -31.89 -6.42
N LEU A 348 -1.66 -30.71 -6.87
CA LEU A 348 -2.37 -29.44 -6.66
C LEU A 348 -3.83 -29.54 -7.10
N ARG A 349 -4.07 -30.04 -8.33
CA ARG A 349 -5.42 -30.19 -8.89
C ARG A 349 -6.29 -31.15 -8.09
N VAL A 350 -5.75 -32.29 -7.67
CA VAL A 350 -6.48 -33.29 -6.89
C VAL A 350 -6.88 -32.71 -5.53
N MET A 351 -5.94 -32.08 -4.83
CA MET A 351 -6.20 -31.49 -3.51
C MET A 351 -7.19 -30.32 -3.58
N GLN A 352 -7.08 -29.45 -4.57
CA GLN A 352 -8.02 -28.33 -4.76
C GLN A 352 -9.46 -28.81 -4.99
N ARG A 353 -9.65 -29.91 -5.73
CA ARG A 353 -10.99 -30.50 -5.91
C ARG A 353 -11.52 -31.07 -4.59
N GLY A 354 -10.70 -31.87 -3.89
CA GLY A 354 -11.11 -32.49 -2.63
C GLY A 354 -11.53 -31.48 -1.55
N LEU A 355 -10.83 -30.35 -1.42
CA LEU A 355 -11.21 -29.29 -0.47
C LEU A 355 -12.51 -28.58 -0.86
N LYS A 356 -12.72 -28.29 -2.16
CA LYS A 356 -13.97 -27.68 -2.64
C LYS A 356 -15.18 -28.57 -2.41
N ASP A 357 -15.02 -29.88 -2.57
CA ASP A 357 -16.11 -30.83 -2.34
C ASP A 357 -16.44 -30.94 -0.84
N THR A 358 -15.43 -30.85 0.02
CA THR A 358 -15.61 -30.81 1.48
C THR A 358 -16.34 -29.53 1.91
N GLU A 359 -15.96 -28.37 1.35
CA GLU A 359 -16.60 -27.09 1.63
C GLU A 359 -18.10 -27.09 1.24
N ARG A 360 -18.42 -27.64 0.06
CA ARG A 360 -19.81 -27.81 -0.40
C ARG A 360 -20.61 -28.75 0.51
N ALA A 361 -20.00 -29.87 0.93
CA ALA A 361 -20.66 -30.80 1.84
C ALA A 361 -21.00 -30.13 3.18
N HIS A 362 -20.09 -29.31 3.72
CA HIS A 362 -20.35 -28.54 4.93
C HIS A 362 -21.46 -27.50 4.72
N GLN A 363 -21.45 -26.73 3.63
CA GLN A 363 -22.51 -25.74 3.34
C GLN A 363 -23.91 -26.38 3.25
N ASN A 364 -24.01 -27.57 2.66
CA ASN A 364 -25.29 -28.29 2.56
C ASN A 364 -25.79 -28.89 3.89
N MET A 365 -24.94 -28.99 4.92
CA MET A 365 -25.36 -29.48 6.25
C MET A 365 -25.95 -28.38 7.14
N TYR A 366 -25.68 -27.11 6.83
CA TYR A 366 -26.11 -25.96 7.64
C TYR A 366 -27.22 -25.12 6.99
N ASN A 367 -27.64 -25.48 5.77
CA ASN A 367 -28.83 -24.98 5.10
C ASN A 367 -29.94 -26.03 5.20
#